data_AF-K0SMS4-F1
#
_entry.id   AF-K0SMS4-F1
#
_cell.length_a   1.000
_cell.length_b   1.000
_cell.length_c   1.000
_cell.angle_alpha   90.00
_cell.angle_beta   90.00
_cell.angle_gamma   90.00
#
_symmetry.space_group_name_H-M   'P 1'
#
loop_
_entity.id
_entity.type
_entity.pdbx_description
1 polymer ?
#
loop_
_entity_poly.entity_id
_entity_poly.type
_entity_poly.pdbx_seq_one_letter_code
_entity_poly.pdbx_strand_id
1 'polypeptide(L)'
;MLRTRQPLNEGNYFPAINLAKELLSKNKHGGCLLQLLFLTDGAPSDSVPRKYGRRVEGFRTEHYHAAEVSKHIASVARKFGSRLTIGAITVGDGRYDALDAMIRTASDYSCHTFFHKSSLRAGDMSHAFQEMSTLVLSSKFTITDLRTKRQLTYRDLDREPKSDVDIYNPAEEEWDLYFNVSKTVYNRYTGEWEQDYRIYNDRRATGLAVRTLIFGEGRERAVRRVREINERGQFVGEELVGKESLFIEDSRDSHSFHKTFCKVQQLAKKMAKRFNKRLLALPGIDKETTPIIKFLDCHVTILRRYQSGTKFLLVEKMLDHTKYKKWNTNAGDVNNQTSLSIEGRHFSNSADCPFTIGEIPQAFSHFTFIDSDRKFLICDLQGVLNTDTTPPVFELTDPAIHYAEMTNRQDFGRTDRGQQGIDDFLRSYKSQQLSNLLFRNMIKTPFDRELLDHVNVVQQRVPCSPKPGSILKSSHESIHHEETKKSVRFV
;
A
#
# COMPACT_ATOMS: atom_id res chain seq x y z
N MET A 1 5.96 -2.00 54.90
CA MET A 1 4.52 -2.35 54.91
C MET A 1 3.88 -2.36 53.50
N LEU A 2 4.61 -2.61 52.40
CA LEU A 2 4.04 -2.58 51.02
C LEU A 2 3.83 -3.98 50.39
N ARG A 3 3.85 -5.08 51.16
CA ARG A 3 3.96 -6.44 50.60
C ARG A 3 2.72 -7.35 50.68
N THR A 4 1.53 -6.89 51.06
CA THR A 4 0.40 -7.83 51.29
C THR A 4 -0.98 -7.40 50.82
N ARG A 5 -1.14 -6.29 50.08
CA ARG A 5 -2.43 -6.00 49.45
C ARG A 5 -2.50 -6.67 48.09
N GLN A 6 -3.15 -7.83 48.02
CA GLN A 6 -3.64 -8.35 46.75
C GLN A 6 -4.79 -7.45 46.28
N PRO A 7 -4.87 -7.13 44.98
CA PRO A 7 -6.01 -6.41 44.43
C PRO A 7 -7.30 -7.17 44.75
N LEU A 8 -8.27 -6.50 45.39
CA LEU A 8 -9.53 -7.10 45.84
C LEU A 8 -10.62 -7.11 44.76
N ASN A 9 -10.40 -6.39 43.66
CA ASN A 9 -11.39 -6.20 42.61
C ASN A 9 -11.05 -7.04 41.39
N GLU A 10 -12.09 -7.42 40.65
CA GLU A 10 -11.96 -8.04 39.33
C GLU A 10 -11.19 -7.13 38.38
N GLY A 11 -10.57 -7.74 37.36
CA GLY A 11 -9.86 -7.03 36.31
C GLY A 11 -10.79 -6.09 35.53
N ASN A 12 -10.20 -5.07 34.92
CA ASN A 12 -10.92 -4.04 34.17
C ASN A 12 -10.47 -3.98 32.70
N TYR A 13 -10.03 -5.09 32.11
CA TYR A 13 -9.57 -5.12 30.73
C TYR A 13 -10.71 -4.81 29.74
N PHE A 14 -11.83 -5.53 29.81
CA PHE A 14 -12.89 -5.40 28.82
C PHE A 14 -13.55 -4.02 28.87
N PRO A 15 -13.90 -3.46 30.05
CA PRO A 15 -14.47 -2.12 30.11
C PRO A 15 -13.46 -1.06 29.66
N ALA A 16 -12.15 -1.23 29.96
CA ALA A 16 -11.12 -0.31 29.46
C ALA A 16 -11.01 -0.33 27.93
N ILE A 17 -11.03 -1.50 27.29
CA ILE A 17 -11.00 -1.60 25.82
C ILE A 17 -12.25 -0.97 25.20
N ASN A 18 -13.43 -1.20 25.79
CA ASN A 18 -14.68 -0.61 25.30
C ASN A 18 -14.68 0.92 25.43
N LEU A 19 -14.20 1.44 26.56
CA LEU A 19 -14.05 2.88 26.76
C LEU A 19 -13.05 3.47 25.76
N ALA A 20 -11.91 2.79 25.55
CA ALA A 20 -10.94 3.19 24.53
C ALA A 20 -11.57 3.23 23.14
N LYS A 21 -12.35 2.20 22.75
CA LYS A 21 -13.09 2.17 21.49
C LYS A 21 -14.01 3.38 21.33
N GLU A 22 -14.78 3.73 22.37
CA GLU A 22 -15.67 4.88 22.35
C GLU A 22 -14.89 6.19 22.15
N LEU A 23 -13.80 6.38 22.92
CA LEU A 23 -12.95 7.57 22.84
C LEU A 23 -12.29 7.71 21.47
N LEU A 24 -11.71 6.63 20.94
CA LEU A 24 -11.09 6.62 19.61
C LEU A 24 -12.12 6.91 18.52
N SER A 25 -13.36 6.41 18.67
CA SER A 25 -14.45 6.61 17.71
C SER A 25 -14.95 8.06 17.65
N LYS A 26 -14.64 8.90 18.65
CA LYS A 26 -14.91 10.35 18.60
C LYS A 26 -14.03 11.04 17.56
N ASN A 27 -12.87 10.46 17.22
CA ASN A 27 -12.01 10.98 16.15
C ASN A 27 -12.46 10.45 14.76
N LYS A 28 -13.66 10.87 14.35
CA LYS A 28 -14.25 10.53 13.05
C LYS A 28 -13.49 11.11 11.87
N HIS A 29 -12.78 12.21 12.10
CA HIS A 29 -12.20 12.98 11.02
C HIS A 29 -10.91 12.41 10.49
N GLY A 30 -10.29 11.35 11.03
CA GLY A 30 -9.10 10.77 10.40
C GLY A 30 -7.83 11.62 10.43
N GLY A 31 -7.88 12.82 11.02
CA GLY A 31 -6.83 13.83 10.96
C GLY A 31 -5.65 13.60 11.91
N CYS A 32 -5.65 12.52 12.70
CA CYS A 32 -4.51 12.16 13.52
C CYS A 32 -4.31 10.64 13.61
N LEU A 33 -3.06 10.27 13.90
CA LEU A 33 -2.72 8.90 14.30
C LEU A 33 -3.23 8.64 15.71
N LEU A 34 -3.59 7.39 15.95
CA LEU A 34 -4.14 6.95 17.22
C LEU A 34 -3.17 5.99 17.88
N GLN A 35 -3.15 6.01 19.21
CA GLN A 35 -2.33 5.13 20.01
C GLN A 35 -3.15 4.59 21.18
N LEU A 36 -3.02 3.29 21.39
CA LEU A 36 -3.57 2.58 22.54
C LEU A 36 -2.43 1.80 23.21
N LEU A 37 -2.13 2.15 24.45
CA LEU A 37 -1.05 1.54 25.24
C LEU A 37 -1.63 0.80 26.44
N PHE A 38 -1.28 -0.47 26.57
CA PHE A 38 -1.58 -1.29 27.73
C PHE A 38 -0.35 -1.35 28.64
N LEU A 39 -0.49 -0.85 29.87
CA LEU A 39 0.47 -1.02 30.95
C LEU A 39 -0.16 -1.99 31.95
N THR A 40 0.45 -3.16 32.12
CA THR A 40 -0.14 -4.23 32.93
C THR A 40 0.90 -5.06 33.66
N ASP A 41 0.53 -5.56 34.82
CA ASP A 41 1.32 -6.47 35.64
C ASP A 41 1.05 -7.96 35.35
N GLY A 42 0.10 -8.29 34.47
CA GLY A 42 -0.22 -9.70 34.19
C GLY A 42 -1.43 -9.95 33.27
N ALA A 43 -2.06 -11.12 33.48
CA ALA A 43 -3.21 -11.58 32.70
C ALA A 43 -4.50 -10.86 33.13
N PRO A 44 -5.50 -10.73 32.24
CA PRO A 44 -6.82 -10.24 32.61
C PRO A 44 -7.42 -11.06 33.75
N SER A 45 -7.99 -10.37 34.74
CA SER A 45 -8.70 -10.96 35.88
C SER A 45 -10.19 -10.59 35.91
N ASP A 46 -10.72 -10.11 34.77
CA ASP A 46 -12.13 -9.75 34.59
C ASP A 46 -13.05 -10.93 34.91
N SER A 47 -14.29 -10.67 35.37
CA SER A 47 -15.24 -11.75 35.65
C SER A 47 -15.56 -12.58 34.42
N VAL A 48 -15.55 -13.91 34.59
CA VAL A 48 -16.01 -14.85 33.58
C VAL A 48 -17.47 -15.20 33.83
N PRO A 49 -18.37 -15.08 32.83
CA PRO A 49 -19.78 -15.45 32.99
C PRO A 49 -19.95 -16.88 33.51
N ARG A 50 -20.89 -17.10 34.45
CA ARG A 50 -21.14 -18.42 35.08
C ARG A 50 -21.33 -19.58 34.10
N LYS A 51 -21.85 -19.31 32.89
CA LYS A 51 -22.02 -20.31 31.81
C LYS A 51 -20.71 -20.92 31.29
N TYR A 52 -19.60 -20.21 31.45
CA TYR A 52 -18.25 -20.68 31.14
C TYR A 52 -17.46 -21.09 32.40
N GLY A 53 -18.03 -20.88 33.59
CA GLY A 53 -17.39 -21.09 34.89
C GLY A 53 -17.61 -22.46 35.52
N ARG A 54 -18.48 -23.33 34.97
CA ARG A 54 -18.40 -24.76 35.27
C ARG A 54 -17.23 -25.32 34.48
N ARG A 55 -16.30 -25.98 35.17
CA ARG A 55 -15.23 -26.79 34.57
C ARG A 55 -15.84 -27.73 33.53
N VAL A 56 -15.94 -27.29 32.28
CA VAL A 56 -15.98 -28.21 31.15
C VAL A 56 -14.55 -28.74 31.12
N GLU A 57 -14.38 -30.01 31.48
CA GLU A 57 -13.07 -30.67 31.44
C GLU A 57 -12.38 -30.35 30.10
N GLY A 58 -11.30 -29.57 30.15
CA GLY A 58 -10.51 -29.18 28.99
C GLY A 58 -10.50 -27.69 28.63
N PHE A 59 -11.50 -26.88 28.97
CA PHE A 59 -11.52 -25.44 28.61
C PHE A 59 -10.94 -24.58 29.74
N ARG A 60 -9.66 -24.20 29.63
CA ARG A 60 -9.00 -23.31 30.59
C ARG A 60 -9.53 -21.87 30.47
N THR A 61 -9.79 -21.23 31.62
CA THR A 61 -10.26 -19.84 31.75
C THR A 61 -9.41 -18.83 30.94
N GLU A 62 -8.13 -19.11 30.76
CA GLU A 62 -7.22 -18.31 29.92
C GLU A 62 -7.66 -18.20 28.45
N HIS A 63 -8.18 -19.28 27.87
CA HIS A 63 -8.60 -19.28 26.47
C HIS A 63 -9.82 -18.38 26.26
N TYR A 64 -10.70 -18.30 27.27
CA TYR A 64 -11.83 -17.39 27.26
C TYR A 64 -11.38 -15.93 27.24
N HIS A 65 -10.45 -15.55 28.13
CA HIS A 65 -9.93 -14.19 28.15
C HIS A 65 -9.23 -13.82 26.85
N ALA A 66 -8.39 -14.70 26.30
CA ALA A 66 -7.75 -14.45 25.02
C ALA A 66 -8.78 -14.24 23.89
N ALA A 67 -9.80 -15.10 23.80
CA ALA A 67 -10.84 -14.99 22.78
C ALA A 67 -11.68 -13.71 22.90
N GLU A 68 -12.12 -13.35 24.10
CA GLU A 68 -12.91 -12.12 24.31
C GLU A 68 -12.06 -10.86 24.09
N VAL A 69 -10.81 -10.83 24.59
CA VAL A 69 -9.90 -9.70 24.33
C VAL A 69 -9.69 -9.53 22.83
N SER A 70 -9.40 -10.61 22.10
CA SER A 70 -9.26 -10.59 20.64
C SER A 70 -10.51 -10.05 19.96
N LYS A 71 -11.72 -10.45 20.38
CA LYS A 71 -12.98 -9.93 19.81
C LYS A 71 -13.13 -8.41 20.02
N HIS A 72 -12.87 -7.91 21.22
CA HIS A 72 -12.95 -6.49 21.50
C HIS A 72 -11.91 -5.68 20.72
N ILE A 73 -10.68 -6.20 20.62
CA ILE A 73 -9.58 -5.56 19.90
C ILE A 73 -9.80 -5.61 18.38
N ALA A 74 -10.29 -6.72 17.84
CA ALA A 74 -10.68 -6.85 16.44
C ALA A 74 -11.68 -5.77 16.05
N SER A 75 -12.67 -5.49 16.92
CA SER A 75 -13.65 -4.43 16.67
C SER A 75 -13.04 -3.03 16.60
N VAL A 76 -12.00 -2.76 17.37
CA VAL A 76 -11.24 -1.48 17.31
C VAL A 76 -10.34 -1.46 16.08
N ALA A 77 -9.57 -2.52 15.87
CA ALA A 77 -8.56 -2.64 14.83
C ALA A 77 -9.19 -2.66 13.42
N ARG A 78 -10.33 -3.32 13.23
CA ARG A 78 -11.14 -3.29 12.00
C ARG A 78 -11.39 -1.87 11.50
N LYS A 79 -11.71 -0.96 12.42
CA LYS A 79 -12.09 0.42 12.09
C LYS A 79 -10.89 1.31 11.80
N PHE A 80 -9.80 1.16 12.54
CA PHE A 80 -8.66 2.09 12.47
C PHE A 80 -7.45 1.57 11.69
N GLY A 81 -7.23 0.25 11.67
CA GLY A 81 -6.09 -0.41 11.01
C GLY A 81 -4.77 0.32 11.12
N SER A 82 -4.15 0.67 9.99
CA SER A 82 -2.83 1.32 9.93
C SER A 82 -2.75 2.68 10.62
N ARG A 83 -3.88 3.31 10.93
CA ARG A 83 -3.93 4.58 11.69
C ARG A 83 -3.72 4.37 13.18
N LEU A 84 -3.88 3.14 13.67
CA LEU A 84 -3.80 2.80 15.09
C LEU A 84 -2.51 2.06 15.41
N THR A 85 -1.81 2.55 16.44
CA THR A 85 -0.73 1.82 17.10
C THR A 85 -1.25 1.20 18.38
N ILE A 86 -1.14 -0.13 18.51
CA ILE A 86 -1.50 -0.86 19.74
C ILE A 86 -0.23 -1.44 20.35
N GLY A 87 0.08 -1.02 21.58
CA GLY A 87 1.25 -1.47 22.31
C GLY A 87 0.90 -2.10 23.64
N ALA A 88 1.69 -3.07 24.08
CA ALA A 88 1.61 -3.59 25.44
C ALA A 88 3.00 -3.60 26.09
N ILE A 89 3.09 -3.08 27.32
CA ILE A 89 4.24 -3.15 28.20
C ILE A 89 3.81 -3.91 29.44
N THR A 90 4.48 -5.03 29.69
CA THR A 90 4.21 -5.88 30.84
C THR A 90 5.28 -5.72 31.90
N VAL A 91 4.86 -5.75 33.17
CA VAL A 91 5.73 -5.61 34.34
C VAL A 91 5.60 -6.85 35.21
N GLY A 92 6.69 -7.57 35.47
CA GLY A 92 6.70 -8.78 36.31
C GLY A 92 6.75 -10.08 35.52
N ASP A 93 6.45 -11.21 36.17
CA ASP A 93 6.54 -12.57 35.59
C ASP A 93 5.14 -13.19 35.33
N GLY A 94 4.24 -12.37 34.79
CA GLY A 94 2.83 -12.74 34.56
C GLY A 94 2.61 -13.66 33.35
N ARG A 95 1.36 -14.13 33.19
CA ARG A 95 0.91 -14.82 31.97
C ARG A 95 0.41 -13.78 30.97
N TYR A 96 0.80 -13.93 29.71
CA TYR A 96 0.58 -12.91 28.68
C TYR A 96 -0.21 -13.39 27.47
N ASP A 97 -0.82 -14.57 27.52
CA ASP A 97 -1.50 -15.17 26.36
C ASP A 97 -2.60 -14.26 25.79
N ALA A 98 -3.35 -13.57 26.65
CA ALA A 98 -4.37 -12.62 26.23
C ALA A 98 -3.79 -11.35 25.58
N LEU A 99 -2.61 -10.90 26.03
CA LEU A 99 -1.91 -9.75 25.42
C LEU A 99 -1.27 -10.16 24.10
N ASP A 100 -0.67 -11.34 24.02
CA ASP A 100 -0.15 -11.90 22.78
C ASP A 100 -1.29 -12.07 21.76
N ALA A 101 -2.45 -12.60 22.17
CA ALA A 101 -3.63 -12.70 21.33
C ALA A 101 -4.12 -11.33 20.86
N MET A 102 -4.21 -10.35 21.75
CA MET A 102 -4.54 -8.96 21.43
C MET A 102 -3.62 -8.37 20.36
N ILE A 103 -2.31 -8.47 20.56
CA ILE A 103 -1.30 -7.89 19.67
C ILE A 103 -1.33 -8.59 18.31
N ARG A 104 -1.46 -9.92 18.29
CA ARG A 104 -1.63 -10.69 17.04
C ARG A 104 -2.89 -10.26 16.29
N THR A 105 -4.03 -10.20 16.97
CA THR A 105 -5.30 -9.76 16.36
C THR A 105 -5.18 -8.33 15.82
N ALA A 106 -4.57 -7.40 16.55
CA ALA A 106 -4.36 -6.04 16.06
C ALA A 106 -3.49 -6.00 14.78
N SER A 107 -2.39 -6.74 14.76
CA SER A 107 -1.50 -6.86 13.60
C SER A 107 -2.21 -7.44 12.37
N ASP A 108 -3.16 -8.34 12.61
CA ASP A 108 -3.99 -8.99 11.59
C ASP A 108 -4.87 -7.98 10.84
N TYR A 109 -5.32 -6.92 11.51
CA TYR A 109 -6.03 -5.79 10.90
C TYR A 109 -5.12 -4.64 10.44
N SER A 110 -3.82 -4.91 10.26
CA SER A 110 -2.81 -3.92 9.82
C SER A 110 -2.52 -2.79 10.81
N CYS A 111 -2.87 -2.93 12.09
CA CYS A 111 -2.39 -1.98 13.10
C CYS A 111 -0.87 -2.07 13.25
N HIS A 112 -0.25 -0.94 13.61
CA HIS A 112 1.13 -0.96 14.10
C HIS A 112 1.11 -1.55 15.50
N THR A 113 1.99 -2.51 15.78
CA THR A 113 2.00 -3.17 17.08
C THR A 113 3.39 -3.32 17.64
N PHE A 114 3.48 -3.35 18.97
CA PHE A 114 4.68 -3.74 19.69
C PHE A 114 4.30 -4.42 20.99
N PHE A 115 5.17 -5.33 21.45
CA PHE A 115 4.97 -6.00 22.72
C PHE A 115 6.30 -6.10 23.47
N HIS A 116 6.34 -5.49 24.66
CA HIS A 116 7.53 -5.49 25.50
C HIS A 116 7.28 -6.21 26.82
N LYS A 117 8.13 -7.19 27.10
CA LYS A 117 8.21 -7.87 28.39
C LYS A 117 9.28 -7.17 29.21
N SER A 118 8.87 -6.17 30.00
CA SER A 118 9.82 -5.44 30.82
C SER A 118 10.26 -6.36 31.95
N SER A 119 11.55 -6.68 32.00
CA SER A 119 12.13 -6.99 33.30
C SER A 119 12.00 -5.72 34.15
N LEU A 120 12.01 -5.81 35.48
CA LEU A 120 11.86 -4.65 36.39
C LEU A 120 13.03 -3.63 36.29
N ARG A 121 13.75 -3.58 35.16
CA ARG A 121 14.86 -2.68 34.84
C ARG A 121 14.32 -1.44 34.14
N ALA A 122 14.75 -0.27 34.59
CA ALA A 122 14.36 1.02 34.01
C ALA A 122 14.73 1.17 32.51
N GLY A 123 15.77 0.45 32.05
CA GLY A 123 16.20 0.47 30.65
C GLY A 123 15.15 -0.12 29.69
N ASP A 124 14.40 -1.14 30.12
CA ASP A 124 13.42 -1.84 29.29
C ASP A 124 12.21 -0.95 28.98
N MET A 125 11.73 -0.21 29.99
CA MET A 125 10.69 0.80 29.79
C MET A 125 11.16 1.90 28.83
N SER A 126 12.39 2.40 28.99
CA SER A 126 12.94 3.43 28.10
C SER A 126 12.98 2.96 26.65
N HIS A 127 13.44 1.72 26.42
CA HIS A 127 13.44 1.11 25.10
C HIS A 127 12.03 0.98 24.50
N ALA A 128 11.04 0.53 25.29
CA ALA A 128 9.66 0.42 24.83
C ALA A 128 9.09 1.78 24.38
N PHE A 129 9.36 2.86 25.12
CA PHE A 129 8.95 4.22 24.72
C PHE A 129 9.70 4.74 23.49
N GLN A 130 10.96 4.36 23.29
CA GLN A 130 11.72 4.71 22.08
C GLN A 130 11.18 4.00 20.84
N GLU A 131 10.88 2.70 20.92
CA GLU A 131 10.27 1.93 19.85
C GLU A 131 8.90 2.52 19.49
N MET A 132 8.09 2.81 20.50
CA MET A 132 6.80 3.48 20.35
C MET A 132 6.93 4.84 19.64
N SER A 133 7.90 5.66 20.04
CA SER A 133 8.15 6.97 19.42
C SER A 133 8.56 6.82 17.95
N THR A 134 9.40 5.82 17.65
CA THR A 134 9.86 5.51 16.30
C THR A 134 8.70 5.08 15.41
N LEU A 135 7.80 4.22 15.90
CA LEU A 135 6.60 3.80 15.18
C LEU A 135 5.69 4.99 14.86
N VAL A 136 5.40 5.84 15.85
CA VAL A 136 4.54 7.03 15.66
C VAL A 136 5.16 8.00 14.65
N LEU A 137 6.47 8.23 14.69
CA LEU A 137 7.17 9.06 13.72
C LEU A 137 7.08 8.48 12.31
N SER A 138 7.32 7.18 12.15
CA SER A 138 7.22 6.48 10.87
C SER A 138 5.81 6.58 10.27
N SER A 139 4.77 6.34 11.08
CA SER A 139 3.38 6.52 10.68
C SER A 139 3.09 7.98 10.33
N LYS A 140 3.66 8.96 11.07
CA LYS A 140 3.46 10.39 10.80
C LYS A 140 4.06 10.78 9.45
N PHE A 141 5.23 10.26 9.10
CA PHE A 141 5.82 10.47 7.78
C PHE A 141 4.96 9.90 6.66
N THR A 142 4.29 8.76 6.91
CA THR A 142 3.42 8.12 5.91
C THR A 142 2.19 8.97 5.57
N ILE A 143 1.69 9.74 6.54
CA ILE A 143 0.46 10.52 6.39
C ILE A 143 0.71 12.00 6.13
N THR A 144 1.98 12.42 6.10
CA THR A 144 2.34 13.81 5.78
C THR A 144 2.60 13.90 4.29
N ASP A 145 1.81 14.69 3.59
CA ASP A 145 2.07 15.00 2.19
C ASP A 145 3.36 15.83 2.10
N LEU A 146 4.42 15.24 1.54
CA LEU A 146 5.75 15.84 1.50
C LEU A 146 5.78 17.19 0.75
N ARG A 147 4.84 17.40 -0.18
CA ARG A 147 4.76 18.62 -0.99
C ARG A 147 4.13 19.76 -0.20
N THR A 148 2.94 19.53 0.33
CA THR A 148 2.18 20.56 1.05
C THR A 148 2.60 20.68 2.51
N LYS A 149 3.36 19.70 3.02
CA LYS A 149 3.69 19.51 4.43
C LYS A 149 2.45 19.40 5.32
N ARG A 150 1.28 19.11 4.72
CA ARG A 150 0.02 18.94 5.42
C ARG A 150 -0.17 17.47 5.78
N GLN A 151 -0.75 17.25 6.94
CA GLN A 151 -1.20 15.94 7.34
C GLN A 151 -2.46 15.59 6.54
N LEU A 152 -2.44 14.44 5.88
CA LEU A 152 -3.56 13.88 5.16
C LEU A 152 -4.54 13.23 6.12
N THR A 153 -5.77 13.14 5.65
CA THR A 153 -6.89 12.73 6.46
C THR A 153 -7.34 11.33 6.05
N TYR A 154 -7.24 10.35 6.95
CA TYR A 154 -7.70 8.99 6.64
C TYR A 154 -9.22 8.93 6.42
N ARG A 155 -9.62 8.09 5.48
CA ARG A 155 -11.01 7.66 5.31
C ARG A 155 -11.37 6.62 6.36
N ASP A 156 -12.62 6.66 6.81
CA ASP A 156 -13.20 5.62 7.66
C ASP A 156 -13.56 4.42 6.78
N LEU A 157 -12.69 3.41 6.76
CA LEU A 157 -12.82 2.19 5.97
C LEU A 157 -12.76 1.00 6.93
N ASP A 158 -13.68 0.05 6.78
CA ASP A 158 -13.64 -1.19 7.56
C ASP A 158 -12.75 -2.24 6.89
N ARG A 159 -12.00 -2.96 7.73
CA ARG A 159 -11.03 -3.98 7.33
C ARG A 159 -11.52 -5.38 7.66
N GLU A 160 -11.14 -6.33 6.82
CA GLU A 160 -11.10 -7.74 7.21
C GLU A 160 -9.72 -8.13 7.76
N PRO A 161 -9.63 -9.16 8.62
CA PRO A 161 -8.34 -9.61 9.13
C PRO A 161 -7.54 -10.30 8.02
N LYS A 162 -6.21 -10.20 8.05
CA LYS A 162 -5.32 -10.84 7.06
C LYS A 162 -5.45 -12.37 7.07
N SER A 163 -5.75 -12.97 8.22
CA SER A 163 -6.01 -14.41 8.34
C SER A 163 -7.18 -14.88 7.47
N ASP A 164 -8.18 -14.03 7.24
CA ASP A 164 -9.42 -14.42 6.56
C ASP A 164 -9.36 -14.14 5.06
N VAL A 165 -8.27 -13.54 4.58
CA VAL A 165 -8.09 -13.22 3.16
C VAL A 165 -8.18 -14.50 2.31
N ASP A 166 -7.74 -15.65 2.84
CA ASP A 166 -7.85 -16.97 2.20
C ASP A 166 -9.23 -17.62 2.31
N ILE A 167 -9.97 -17.32 3.38
CA ILE A 167 -11.22 -17.99 3.76
C ILE A 167 -12.39 -17.09 3.38
N TYR A 168 -12.37 -16.61 2.14
CA TYR A 168 -13.41 -15.73 1.65
C TYR A 168 -14.60 -16.54 1.11
N ASN A 169 -15.80 -16.30 1.63
CA ASN A 169 -17.03 -16.87 1.09
C ASN A 169 -17.77 -15.87 0.18
N PRO A 170 -17.86 -16.15 -1.15
CA PRO A 170 -18.64 -15.39 -2.13
C PRO A 170 -20.08 -15.03 -1.74
N ALA A 171 -20.70 -15.83 -0.86
CA ALA A 171 -22.10 -15.68 -0.47
C ALA A 171 -22.34 -14.73 0.71
N GLU A 172 -21.29 -14.16 1.33
CA GLU A 172 -21.45 -13.22 2.45
C GLU A 172 -22.04 -11.87 1.98
N GLU A 173 -22.89 -11.25 2.81
CA GLU A 173 -23.75 -10.10 2.48
C GLU A 173 -23.01 -8.73 2.35
N GLU A 174 -21.73 -8.73 2.02
CA GLU A 174 -20.87 -7.54 2.08
C GLU A 174 -20.42 -7.02 0.69
N TRP A 175 -21.35 -6.92 -0.27
CA TRP A 175 -21.08 -6.46 -1.63
C TRP A 175 -21.95 -5.29 -2.08
N ASP A 176 -21.31 -4.23 -2.54
CA ASP A 176 -21.96 -3.18 -3.31
C ASP A 176 -22.01 -3.58 -4.79
N LEU A 177 -23.22 -3.70 -5.34
CA LEU A 177 -23.45 -4.06 -6.75
C LEU A 177 -23.61 -2.81 -7.61
N TYR A 178 -22.93 -2.78 -8.75
CA TYR A 178 -22.93 -1.68 -9.71
C TYR A 178 -23.22 -2.21 -11.11
N PHE A 179 -24.32 -1.76 -11.70
CA PHE A 179 -24.66 -2.04 -13.11
C PHE A 179 -24.39 -0.86 -14.05
N ASN A 180 -24.27 0.36 -13.49
CA ASN A 180 -23.82 1.54 -14.23
C ASN A 180 -22.31 1.72 -14.06
N VAL A 181 -21.57 1.02 -14.91
CA VAL A 181 -20.11 0.92 -14.89
C VAL A 181 -19.57 1.45 -16.20
N SER A 182 -18.53 2.29 -16.15
CA SER A 182 -17.74 2.65 -17.32
C SER A 182 -16.25 2.46 -17.04
N LYS A 183 -15.49 2.11 -18.06
CA LYS A 183 -14.06 1.85 -17.95
C LYS A 183 -13.26 2.90 -18.71
N THR A 184 -12.22 3.42 -18.08
CA THR A 184 -11.25 4.32 -18.70
C THR A 184 -9.84 3.76 -18.56
N VAL A 185 -9.05 3.94 -19.62
CA VAL A 185 -7.64 3.59 -19.66
C VAL A 185 -6.85 4.86 -19.87
N TYR A 186 -5.75 5.00 -19.14
CA TYR A 186 -4.89 6.16 -19.29
C TYR A 186 -4.05 6.02 -20.57
N ASN A 187 -4.13 6.99 -21.48
CA ASN A 187 -3.25 7.06 -22.64
C ASN A 187 -2.05 7.94 -22.33
N ARG A 188 -0.87 7.32 -22.23
CA ARG A 188 0.39 8.01 -21.94
C ARG A 188 0.90 8.95 -23.04
N TYR A 189 0.47 8.77 -24.28
CA TYR A 189 0.92 9.58 -25.42
C TYR A 189 0.15 10.89 -25.50
N THR A 190 -1.16 10.83 -25.30
CA THR A 190 -2.02 12.02 -25.27
C THR A 190 -2.03 12.70 -23.91
N GLY A 191 -1.74 11.95 -22.85
CA GLY A 191 -1.83 12.44 -21.48
C GLY A 191 -3.26 12.44 -20.91
N GLU A 192 -4.19 11.82 -21.63
CA GLU A 192 -5.63 11.87 -21.35
C GLU A 192 -6.21 10.49 -21.02
N TRP A 193 -7.41 10.50 -20.44
CA TRP A 193 -8.19 9.29 -20.21
C TRP A 193 -9.00 8.95 -21.46
N GLU A 194 -8.90 7.71 -21.90
CA GLU A 194 -9.67 7.19 -23.04
C GLU A 194 -10.71 6.19 -22.53
N GLN A 195 -11.91 6.27 -23.10
CA GLN A 195 -12.96 5.32 -22.78
C GLN A 195 -12.66 3.99 -23.47
N ASP A 196 -12.71 2.90 -22.71
CA ASP A 196 -12.60 1.56 -23.25
C ASP A 196 -13.99 0.98 -23.48
N TYR A 197 -14.28 0.57 -24.71
CA TYR A 197 -15.56 -0.05 -25.07
C TYR A 197 -15.72 -1.44 -24.46
N ARG A 198 -14.61 -2.12 -24.13
CA ARG A 198 -14.63 -3.41 -23.44
C ARG A 198 -14.57 -3.17 -21.92
N ILE A 199 -15.75 -2.95 -21.35
CA ILE A 199 -15.93 -2.66 -19.92
C ILE A 199 -15.51 -3.85 -19.05
N TYR A 200 -15.84 -5.08 -19.49
CA TYR A 200 -15.64 -6.30 -18.71
C TYR A 200 -14.69 -7.29 -19.40
N ASN A 201 -14.03 -8.11 -18.59
CA ASN A 201 -13.17 -9.21 -19.01
C ASN A 201 -14.01 -10.41 -19.49
N ASP A 202 -15.03 -10.81 -18.72
CA ASP A 202 -16.00 -11.85 -19.07
C ASP A 202 -17.14 -11.29 -19.92
N ARG A 203 -17.55 -12.03 -20.96
CA ARG A 203 -18.62 -11.61 -21.89
C ARG A 203 -20.02 -11.66 -21.27
N ARG A 204 -20.19 -12.41 -20.18
CA ARG A 204 -21.46 -12.54 -19.46
C ARG A 204 -21.68 -11.45 -18.42
N ALA A 205 -20.65 -10.64 -18.16
CA ALA A 205 -20.71 -9.58 -17.18
C ALA A 205 -21.53 -8.40 -17.69
N THR A 206 -22.38 -7.88 -16.82
CA THR A 206 -23.18 -6.68 -17.03
C THR A 206 -23.03 -5.67 -15.90
N GLY A 207 -22.24 -6.00 -14.87
CA GLY A 207 -21.92 -5.13 -13.75
C GLY A 207 -20.68 -5.57 -12.99
N LEU A 208 -20.40 -4.89 -11.88
CA LEU A 208 -19.37 -5.24 -10.90
C LEU A 208 -19.96 -5.33 -9.49
N ALA A 209 -19.48 -6.30 -8.73
CA ALA A 209 -19.61 -6.33 -7.29
C ALA A 209 -18.28 -5.85 -6.67
N VAL A 210 -18.35 -4.91 -5.73
CA VAL A 210 -17.19 -4.42 -4.97
C VAL A 210 -17.43 -4.69 -3.49
N ARG A 211 -16.48 -5.37 -2.84
CA ARG A 211 -16.63 -5.73 -1.42
C ARG A 211 -16.58 -4.48 -0.53
N THR A 212 -17.42 -4.43 0.49
CA THR A 212 -17.52 -3.29 1.44
C THR A 212 -16.37 -3.25 2.45
N LEU A 213 -15.67 -4.37 2.65
CA LEU A 213 -14.43 -4.44 3.42
C LEU A 213 -13.18 -4.35 2.54
N ILE A 214 -12.13 -3.77 3.11
CA ILE A 214 -10.79 -3.76 2.53
C ILE A 214 -9.98 -4.91 3.14
N PHE A 215 -9.14 -5.54 2.33
CA PHE A 215 -8.37 -6.73 2.71
C PHE A 215 -6.87 -6.51 2.68
N GLY A 216 -6.45 -5.41 2.06
CA GLY A 216 -5.06 -4.98 1.99
C GLY A 216 -4.96 -3.47 2.05
N GLU A 217 -3.86 -2.98 2.61
CA GLU A 217 -3.53 -1.56 2.66
C GLU A 217 -2.06 -1.37 2.29
N GLY A 218 -1.82 -0.47 1.33
CA GLY A 218 -0.50 0.11 1.09
C GLY A 218 -0.33 1.42 1.83
N ARG A 219 0.74 2.18 1.51
CA ARG A 219 0.95 3.51 2.11
C ARG A 219 -0.14 4.52 1.75
N GLU A 220 -0.70 4.42 0.55
CA GLU A 220 -1.62 5.44 0.02
C GLU A 220 -2.99 4.87 -0.38
N ARG A 221 -3.12 3.55 -0.48
CA ARG A 221 -4.26 2.92 -1.13
C ARG A 221 -4.79 1.76 -0.31
N ALA A 222 -6.11 1.66 -0.22
CA ALA A 222 -6.82 0.49 0.26
C ALA A 222 -7.13 -0.43 -0.92
N VAL A 223 -7.16 -1.73 -0.66
CA VAL A 223 -7.42 -2.77 -1.65
C VAL A 223 -8.70 -3.53 -1.28
N ARG A 224 -9.59 -3.65 -2.25
CA ARG A 224 -10.88 -4.34 -2.16
C ARG A 224 -10.95 -5.49 -3.14
N ARG A 225 -11.75 -6.48 -2.79
CA ARG A 225 -12.14 -7.54 -3.72
C ARG A 225 -13.16 -6.99 -4.71
N VAL A 226 -13.01 -7.36 -5.97
CA VAL A 226 -13.90 -6.98 -7.05
C VAL A 226 -14.23 -8.24 -7.86
N ARG A 227 -15.51 -8.40 -8.20
CA ARG A 227 -16.00 -9.49 -9.06
C ARG A 227 -16.85 -8.90 -10.17
N GLU A 228 -16.75 -9.48 -11.36
CA GLU A 228 -17.71 -9.19 -12.41
C GLU A 228 -19.02 -9.94 -12.13
N ILE A 229 -20.16 -9.33 -12.45
CA ILE A 229 -21.49 -9.93 -12.22
C ILE A 229 -22.34 -9.89 -13.46
N ASN A 230 -23.18 -10.92 -13.65
CA ASN A 230 -24.20 -10.95 -14.71
C ASN A 230 -25.45 -10.15 -14.31
N GLU A 231 -26.47 -10.16 -15.18
CA GLU A 231 -27.73 -9.41 -14.96
C GLU A 231 -28.50 -9.83 -13.70
N ARG A 232 -28.25 -11.05 -13.22
CA ARG A 232 -28.85 -11.60 -11.99
C ARG A 232 -28.02 -11.30 -10.74
N GLY A 233 -26.92 -10.56 -10.88
CA GLY A 233 -25.99 -10.27 -9.79
C GLY A 233 -25.06 -11.43 -9.42
N GLN A 234 -25.01 -12.49 -10.23
CA GLN A 234 -24.17 -13.65 -9.96
C GLN A 234 -22.75 -13.41 -10.45
N PHE A 235 -21.75 -13.86 -9.66
CA PHE A 235 -20.35 -13.68 -10.00
C PHE A 235 -19.97 -14.47 -11.26
N VAL A 236 -19.24 -13.81 -12.15
CA VAL A 236 -18.68 -14.36 -13.39
C VAL A 236 -17.22 -13.89 -13.52
N GLY A 237 -16.47 -14.50 -14.44
CA GLY A 237 -15.07 -14.15 -14.67
C GLY A 237 -14.12 -14.48 -13.52
N GLU A 238 -12.89 -13.99 -13.69
CA GLU A 238 -11.80 -14.11 -12.71
C GLU A 238 -11.98 -13.11 -11.55
N GLU A 239 -11.23 -13.32 -10.46
CA GLU A 239 -11.18 -12.37 -9.36
C GLU A 239 -10.32 -11.15 -9.72
N LEU A 240 -10.81 -9.98 -9.31
CA LEU A 240 -10.16 -8.71 -9.53
C LEU A 240 -9.90 -8.02 -8.18
N VAL A 241 -8.96 -7.09 -8.17
CA VAL A 241 -8.76 -6.18 -7.05
C VAL A 241 -9.07 -4.76 -7.49
N GLY A 242 -9.68 -4.02 -6.58
CA GLY A 242 -9.98 -2.61 -6.74
C GLY A 242 -9.22 -1.79 -5.71
N LYS A 243 -8.51 -0.76 -6.16
CA LYS A 243 -7.73 0.13 -5.30
C LYS A 243 -8.31 1.53 -5.29
N GLU A 244 -8.43 2.11 -4.11
CA GLU A 244 -8.86 3.49 -3.90
C GLU A 244 -7.95 4.19 -2.89
N SER A 245 -7.91 5.52 -2.89
CA SER A 245 -7.09 6.25 -1.91
C SER A 245 -7.57 6.02 -0.48
N LEU A 246 -6.60 5.90 0.44
CA LEU A 246 -6.82 5.92 1.89
C LEU A 246 -7.21 7.32 2.40
N PHE A 247 -6.97 8.37 1.63
CA PHE A 247 -7.08 9.76 2.10
C PHE A 247 -8.28 10.50 1.51
N ILE A 248 -8.91 11.36 2.31
CA ILE A 248 -10.08 12.15 1.92
C ILE A 248 -9.70 13.19 0.86
N GLU A 249 -8.51 13.79 0.97
CA GLU A 249 -8.05 14.84 0.06
C GLU A 249 -7.96 14.32 -1.38
N ASP A 250 -7.45 13.10 -1.55
CA ASP A 250 -7.30 12.45 -2.84
C ASP A 250 -8.66 11.99 -3.41
N SER A 251 -9.70 11.84 -2.56
CA SER A 251 -11.02 11.39 -3.00
C SER A 251 -11.74 12.42 -3.88
N ARG A 252 -11.46 13.72 -3.70
CA ARG A 252 -12.09 14.82 -4.44
C ARG A 252 -11.71 14.84 -5.92
N ASP A 253 -10.55 14.27 -6.25
CA ASP A 253 -10.05 14.12 -7.61
C ASP A 253 -9.55 12.68 -7.82
N SER A 254 -10.38 11.70 -7.39
CA SER A 254 -10.02 10.28 -7.40
C SER A 254 -9.63 9.79 -8.80
N HIS A 255 -10.20 10.38 -9.85
CA HIS A 255 -9.86 10.03 -11.23
C HIS A 255 -8.41 10.44 -11.55
N SER A 256 -8.00 11.67 -11.21
CA SER A 256 -6.62 12.12 -11.45
C SER A 256 -5.62 11.50 -10.48
N PHE A 257 -6.05 11.13 -9.26
CA PHE A 257 -5.21 10.39 -8.31
C PHE A 257 -4.64 9.10 -8.94
N HIS A 258 -5.46 8.36 -9.69
CA HIS A 258 -5.02 7.14 -10.36
C HIS A 258 -4.15 7.36 -11.60
N LYS A 259 -4.05 8.61 -12.11
CA LYS A 259 -3.28 8.93 -13.33
C LYS A 259 -1.80 8.58 -13.15
N THR A 260 -1.21 9.00 -12.04
CA THR A 260 0.20 8.74 -11.73
C THR A 260 0.48 7.25 -11.60
N PHE A 261 -0.45 6.51 -11.01
CA PHE A 261 -0.34 5.07 -10.92
C PHE A 261 -0.29 4.40 -12.30
N CYS A 262 -1.26 4.70 -13.16
CA CYS A 262 -1.31 4.15 -14.51
C CYS A 262 -0.06 4.51 -15.32
N LYS A 263 0.44 5.76 -15.20
CA LYS A 263 1.70 6.20 -15.84
C LYS A 263 2.87 5.32 -15.42
N VAL A 264 3.06 5.14 -14.12
CA VAL A 264 4.17 4.38 -13.52
C VAL A 264 4.09 2.91 -13.96
N GLN A 265 2.91 2.28 -13.84
CA GLN A 265 2.70 0.88 -14.23
C GLN A 265 2.94 0.65 -15.74
N GLN A 266 2.46 1.56 -16.60
CA GLN A 266 2.69 1.45 -18.05
C GLN A 266 4.15 1.66 -18.44
N LEU A 267 4.88 2.55 -17.76
CA LEU A 267 6.32 2.72 -17.98
C LEU A 267 7.08 1.46 -17.55
N ALA A 268 6.74 0.90 -16.39
CA ALA A 268 7.31 -0.37 -15.93
C ALA A 268 7.04 -1.52 -16.91
N LYS A 269 5.81 -1.61 -17.44
CA LYS A 269 5.45 -2.58 -18.49
C LYS A 269 6.29 -2.41 -19.77
N LYS A 270 6.54 -1.16 -20.21
CA LYS A 270 7.40 -0.88 -21.38
C LYS A 270 8.85 -1.35 -21.10
N MET A 271 9.39 -1.04 -19.92
CA MET A 271 10.75 -1.44 -19.55
C MET A 271 10.88 -2.96 -19.41
N ALA A 272 9.87 -3.64 -18.85
CA ALA A 272 9.87 -5.09 -18.72
C ALA A 272 9.95 -5.81 -20.08
N LYS A 273 9.23 -5.31 -21.09
CA LYS A 273 9.35 -5.85 -22.47
C LYS A 273 10.78 -5.72 -23.02
N ARG A 274 11.44 -4.58 -22.80
CA ARG A 274 12.83 -4.35 -23.22
C ARG A 274 13.79 -5.26 -22.46
N PHE A 275 13.61 -5.39 -21.15
CA PHE A 275 14.39 -6.27 -20.29
C PHE A 275 14.27 -7.73 -20.72
N ASN A 276 13.04 -8.25 -20.87
CA ASN A 276 12.80 -9.64 -21.28
C ASN A 276 13.44 -9.94 -22.64
N LYS A 277 13.34 -9.01 -23.61
CA LYS A 277 14.01 -9.16 -24.92
C LYS A 277 15.53 -9.31 -24.76
N ARG A 278 16.16 -8.56 -23.86
CA ARG A 278 17.60 -8.68 -23.60
C ARG A 278 17.94 -9.95 -22.82
N LEU A 279 17.17 -10.28 -21.79
CA LEU A 279 17.36 -11.48 -20.96
C LEU A 279 17.33 -12.75 -21.83
N LEU A 280 16.28 -12.90 -22.66
CA LEU A 280 16.10 -14.06 -23.54
C LEU A 280 17.07 -14.11 -24.73
N ALA A 281 17.87 -13.06 -24.93
CA ALA A 281 18.92 -13.00 -25.95
C ALA A 281 20.32 -13.31 -25.40
N LEU A 282 20.47 -13.48 -24.08
CA LEU A 282 21.74 -13.86 -23.49
C LEU A 282 22.12 -15.30 -23.91
N PRO A 283 23.39 -15.57 -24.24
CA PRO A 283 23.86 -16.94 -24.49
C PRO A 283 23.61 -17.85 -23.28
N GLY A 284 23.20 -19.09 -23.53
CA GLY A 284 22.96 -20.09 -22.48
C GLY A 284 21.61 -19.96 -21.76
N ILE A 285 20.78 -18.98 -22.12
CA ILE A 285 19.42 -18.83 -21.59
C ILE A 285 18.43 -19.72 -22.33
N ASP A 286 17.74 -20.57 -21.58
CA ASP A 286 16.59 -21.35 -22.03
C ASP A 286 15.32 -20.49 -21.92
N LYS A 287 14.69 -20.27 -23.07
CA LYS A 287 13.51 -19.40 -23.20
C LYS A 287 12.24 -20.02 -22.62
N GLU A 288 12.22 -21.34 -22.43
CA GLU A 288 11.05 -22.05 -21.91
C GLU A 288 11.05 -22.10 -20.38
N THR A 289 12.21 -22.02 -19.74
CA THR A 289 12.30 -22.11 -18.28
C THR A 289 12.68 -20.80 -17.61
N THR A 290 13.27 -19.82 -18.31
CA THR A 290 13.70 -18.54 -17.71
C THR A 290 12.52 -17.66 -17.35
N PRO A 291 12.34 -17.31 -16.06
CA PRO A 291 11.26 -16.43 -15.69
C PRO A 291 11.38 -15.05 -16.32
N ILE A 292 10.28 -14.55 -16.89
CA ILE A 292 10.21 -13.20 -17.46
C ILE A 292 9.38 -12.28 -16.56
N ILE A 293 9.52 -10.97 -16.75
CA ILE A 293 8.75 -9.99 -15.97
C ILE A 293 7.54 -9.49 -16.76
N LYS A 294 6.37 -9.48 -16.14
CA LYS A 294 5.15 -8.90 -16.70
C LYS A 294 4.45 -8.05 -15.66
N PHE A 295 4.30 -6.76 -15.93
CA PHE A 295 3.43 -5.92 -15.12
C PHE A 295 1.96 -6.11 -15.52
N LEU A 296 1.09 -6.16 -14.51
CA LEU A 296 -0.36 -6.28 -14.71
C LEU A 296 -0.92 -5.09 -15.50
N ASP A 297 -1.99 -5.37 -16.23
CA ASP A 297 -2.83 -4.33 -16.80
C ASP A 297 -3.71 -3.72 -15.72
N CYS A 298 -3.80 -2.38 -15.73
CA CYS A 298 -4.63 -1.63 -14.81
C CYS A 298 -5.50 -0.63 -15.58
N HIS A 299 -6.69 -0.37 -15.07
CA HIS A 299 -7.62 0.61 -15.62
C HIS A 299 -8.39 1.28 -14.48
N VAL A 300 -9.05 2.41 -14.77
CA VAL A 300 -9.95 3.03 -13.80
C VAL A 300 -11.38 2.72 -14.19
N THR A 301 -12.12 2.19 -13.22
CA THR A 301 -13.54 1.93 -13.35
C THR A 301 -14.31 3.01 -12.61
N ILE A 302 -15.29 3.58 -13.30
CA ILE A 302 -16.20 4.60 -12.79
C ILE A 302 -17.51 3.91 -12.45
N LEU A 303 -17.80 3.83 -11.16
CA LEU A 303 -18.94 3.16 -10.58
C LEU A 303 -19.96 4.23 -10.18
N ARG A 304 -21.14 4.22 -10.80
CA ARG A 304 -22.19 5.21 -10.52
C ARG A 304 -23.34 4.54 -9.77
N ARG A 305 -23.74 5.13 -8.64
CA ARG A 305 -24.94 4.75 -7.89
C ARG A 305 -25.76 5.99 -7.62
N TYR A 306 -27.06 5.93 -7.92
CA TYR A 306 -27.97 7.09 -7.85
C TYR A 306 -27.90 7.85 -6.51
N GLN A 307 -27.68 7.15 -5.39
CA GLN A 307 -27.70 7.74 -4.05
C GLN A 307 -26.32 7.96 -3.41
N SER A 308 -25.28 7.22 -3.80
CA SER A 308 -23.96 7.28 -3.15
C SER A 308 -22.90 8.02 -3.99
N GLY A 309 -23.31 8.62 -5.11
CA GLY A 309 -22.42 9.35 -6.02
C GLY A 309 -21.57 8.43 -6.90
N THR A 310 -20.52 9.02 -7.45
CA THR A 310 -19.57 8.36 -8.36
C THR A 310 -18.34 7.92 -7.58
N LYS A 311 -18.00 6.63 -7.68
CA LYS A 311 -16.77 6.07 -7.13
C LYS A 311 -15.81 5.74 -8.27
N PHE A 312 -14.53 6.06 -8.08
CA PHE A 312 -13.46 5.70 -9.01
C PHE A 312 -12.61 4.63 -8.35
N LEU A 313 -12.36 3.55 -9.07
CA LEU A 313 -11.62 2.41 -8.57
C LEU A 313 -10.59 2.00 -9.61
N LEU A 314 -9.31 1.96 -9.22
CA LEU A 314 -8.30 1.37 -10.06
C LEU A 314 -8.41 -0.15 -9.98
N VAL A 315 -8.70 -0.82 -11.09
CA VAL A 315 -8.94 -2.26 -11.16
C VAL A 315 -7.82 -2.97 -11.90
N GLU A 316 -7.40 -4.11 -11.36
CA GLU A 316 -6.45 -5.04 -11.96
C GLU A 316 -6.80 -6.50 -11.59
N LYS A 317 -6.12 -7.46 -12.23
CA LYS A 317 -6.23 -8.88 -11.92
C LYS A 317 -5.84 -9.13 -10.46
N MET A 318 -6.60 -9.95 -9.73
CA MET A 318 -6.18 -10.41 -8.42
C MET A 318 -5.06 -11.45 -8.56
N LEU A 319 -3.92 -11.19 -7.91
CA LEU A 319 -2.85 -12.18 -7.78
C LEU A 319 -3.12 -13.11 -6.60
N ASP A 320 -2.56 -14.31 -6.65
CA ASP A 320 -2.56 -15.26 -5.53
C ASP A 320 -1.84 -14.64 -4.32
N HIS A 321 -2.61 -14.16 -3.35
CA HIS A 321 -2.08 -13.41 -2.21
C HIS A 321 -1.24 -14.29 -1.29
N THR A 322 -1.42 -15.62 -1.30
CA THR A 322 -0.62 -16.57 -0.51
C THR A 322 0.83 -16.65 -0.99
N LYS A 323 1.04 -16.35 -2.29
CA LYS A 323 2.37 -16.33 -2.93
C LYS A 323 2.89 -14.90 -3.13
N TYR A 324 2.14 -13.90 -2.70
CA TYR A 324 2.49 -12.51 -2.93
C TYR A 324 3.75 -12.12 -2.16
N LYS A 325 4.71 -11.54 -2.87
CA LYS A 325 6.03 -11.21 -2.35
C LYS A 325 6.49 -9.86 -2.84
N LYS A 326 7.33 -9.23 -2.01
CA LYS A 326 8.10 -8.03 -2.33
C LYS A 326 9.59 -8.38 -2.46
N TRP A 327 10.15 -8.19 -3.65
CA TRP A 327 11.55 -8.49 -3.96
C TRP A 327 12.48 -7.33 -3.61
N ASN A 328 12.03 -6.09 -3.79
CA ASN A 328 12.74 -4.92 -3.28
C ASN A 328 11.77 -3.83 -2.83
N THR A 329 12.29 -2.86 -2.08
CA THR A 329 11.52 -1.74 -1.56
C THR A 329 11.95 -0.43 -2.21
N ASN A 330 11.05 0.55 -2.19
CA ASN A 330 11.41 1.93 -2.52
C ASN A 330 12.39 2.57 -1.50
N ALA A 331 12.69 1.88 -0.40
CA ALA A 331 13.69 2.30 0.59
C ALA A 331 15.11 1.82 0.26
N GLY A 332 15.28 1.04 -0.80
CA GLY A 332 16.56 0.44 -1.18
C GLY A 332 16.80 -0.93 -0.56
N ASP A 333 15.84 -1.52 0.16
CA ASP A 333 16.03 -2.89 0.67
C ASP A 333 15.91 -3.90 -0.46
N VAL A 334 16.87 -4.81 -0.55
CA VAL A 334 16.93 -5.89 -1.53
C VAL A 334 16.76 -7.22 -0.81
N ASN A 335 15.68 -7.93 -1.14
CA ASN A 335 15.36 -9.21 -0.50
C ASN A 335 16.15 -10.34 -1.19
N ASN A 336 17.39 -10.57 -0.73
CA ASN A 336 18.21 -11.69 -1.16
C ASN A 336 17.75 -12.97 -0.45
N GLN A 337 16.67 -13.59 -0.92
CA GLN A 337 16.21 -14.84 -0.31
C GLN A 337 17.19 -16.00 -0.55
N THR A 338 17.26 -16.82 0.50
CA THR A 338 18.17 -17.93 0.80
C THR A 338 18.02 -19.12 -0.16
N SER A 339 19.10 -19.89 -0.32
CA SER A 339 19.34 -21.01 -1.25
C SER A 339 18.35 -22.19 -1.22
N LEU A 340 17.33 -22.19 -0.35
CA LEU A 340 16.36 -23.28 -0.22
C LEU A 340 15.03 -23.04 -0.97
N SER A 341 14.74 -21.82 -1.43
CA SER A 341 13.56 -21.53 -2.23
C SER A 341 13.81 -21.78 -3.73
N ILE A 342 12.74 -21.93 -4.53
CA ILE A 342 12.85 -21.98 -6.01
C ILE A 342 13.67 -20.80 -6.53
N GLU A 343 13.55 -19.64 -5.88
CA GLU A 343 14.27 -18.43 -6.24
C GLU A 343 15.79 -18.50 -6.01
N GLY A 344 16.24 -19.35 -5.08
CA GLY A 344 17.66 -19.62 -4.82
C GLY A 344 18.28 -20.63 -5.78
N ARG A 345 17.48 -21.25 -6.67
CA ARG A 345 18.00 -22.18 -7.69
C ARG A 345 18.70 -21.42 -8.79
N HIS A 346 19.89 -21.91 -9.16
CA HIS A 346 20.56 -21.47 -10.38
C HIS A 346 19.79 -21.92 -11.60
N PHE A 347 19.79 -21.06 -12.62
CA PHE A 347 19.08 -21.31 -13.86
C PHE A 347 19.69 -22.47 -14.68
N SER A 348 21.02 -22.62 -14.60
CA SER A 348 21.70 -23.79 -15.13
C SER A 348 22.92 -24.13 -14.28
N ASN A 349 23.38 -25.37 -14.37
CA ASN A 349 24.69 -25.77 -13.83
C ASN A 349 25.85 -25.31 -14.74
N SER A 350 25.58 -24.59 -15.83
CA SER A 350 26.61 -24.01 -16.69
C SER A 350 27.30 -22.85 -15.97
N ALA A 351 28.62 -22.85 -15.99
CA ALA A 351 29.44 -21.75 -15.49
C ALA A 351 29.13 -20.41 -16.19
N ASP A 352 28.50 -20.45 -17.36
CA ASP A 352 28.18 -19.28 -18.19
C ASP A 352 26.88 -18.55 -17.79
N CYS A 353 26.05 -19.14 -16.92
CA CYS A 353 24.79 -18.53 -16.46
C CYS A 353 24.66 -18.57 -14.92
N PRO A 354 25.48 -17.80 -14.19
CA PRO A 354 25.69 -17.99 -12.76
C PRO A 354 24.66 -17.32 -11.84
N PHE A 355 23.50 -16.89 -12.35
CA PHE A 355 22.51 -16.15 -11.57
C PHE A 355 21.32 -17.02 -11.10
N THR A 356 20.64 -16.57 -10.06
CA THR A 356 19.45 -17.21 -9.50
C THR A 356 18.16 -16.53 -9.95
N ILE A 357 17.03 -17.23 -9.86
CA ILE A 357 15.71 -16.67 -10.22
C ILE A 357 15.40 -15.40 -9.41
N GLY A 358 15.76 -15.35 -8.13
CA GLY A 358 15.55 -14.20 -7.26
C GLY A 358 16.35 -12.95 -7.65
N GLU A 359 17.39 -13.09 -8.46
CA GLU A 359 18.18 -11.96 -8.98
C GLU A 359 17.50 -11.24 -10.15
N ILE A 360 16.56 -11.89 -10.86
CA ILE A 360 15.90 -11.34 -12.05
C ILE A 360 15.16 -10.02 -11.73
N PRO A 361 14.31 -9.91 -10.68
CA PRO A 361 13.70 -8.63 -10.30
C PRO A 361 14.73 -7.55 -9.96
N GLN A 362 15.82 -7.91 -9.27
CA GLN A 362 16.85 -6.94 -8.89
C GLN A 362 17.63 -6.41 -10.10
N ALA A 363 17.99 -7.32 -11.01
CA ALA A 363 18.62 -6.97 -12.28
C ALA A 363 17.69 -6.12 -13.16
N PHE A 364 16.37 -6.32 -13.09
CA PHE A 364 15.41 -5.45 -13.76
C PHE A 364 15.44 -4.02 -13.23
N SER A 365 15.43 -3.83 -11.91
CA SER A 365 15.57 -2.49 -11.30
C SER A 365 16.85 -1.80 -11.78
N HIS A 366 18.00 -2.48 -11.70
CA HIS A 366 19.26 -1.91 -12.18
C HIS A 366 19.28 -1.68 -13.71
N PHE A 367 18.72 -2.61 -14.49
CA PHE A 367 18.55 -2.45 -15.93
C PHE A 367 17.78 -1.18 -16.26
N THR A 368 16.70 -0.86 -15.54
CA THR A 368 15.92 0.35 -15.83
C THR A 368 16.72 1.63 -15.62
N PHE A 369 17.63 1.63 -14.65
CA PHE A 369 18.55 2.74 -14.40
C PHE A 369 19.54 2.92 -15.54
N ILE A 370 20.18 1.84 -16.01
CA ILE A 370 21.13 1.94 -17.11
C ILE A 370 20.43 2.23 -18.45
N ASP A 371 19.33 1.54 -18.74
CA ASP A 371 18.59 1.65 -20.01
C ASP A 371 17.85 3.00 -20.16
N SER A 372 17.59 3.70 -19.06
CA SER A 372 17.09 5.07 -19.06
C SER A 372 18.19 6.13 -19.14
N ASP A 373 19.45 5.73 -19.32
CA ASP A 373 20.62 6.62 -19.24
C ASP A 373 20.72 7.34 -17.90
N ARG A 374 20.55 6.57 -16.82
CA ARG A 374 20.59 7.01 -15.41
C ARG A 374 19.51 8.01 -15.01
N LYS A 375 18.47 8.19 -15.82
CA LYS A 375 17.38 9.13 -15.54
C LYS A 375 16.42 8.64 -14.47
N PHE A 376 16.11 7.34 -14.44
CA PHE A 376 15.18 6.80 -13.45
C PHE A 376 15.45 5.33 -13.12
N LEU A 377 14.99 4.91 -11.94
CA LEU A 377 15.05 3.53 -11.47
C LEU A 377 13.66 3.06 -11.07
N ILE A 378 13.25 1.89 -11.56
CA ILE A 378 12.00 1.23 -11.15
C ILE A 378 12.29 0.27 -9.99
N CYS A 379 11.58 0.43 -8.89
CA CYS A 379 11.71 -0.37 -7.66
C CYS A 379 10.32 -0.69 -7.09
N ASP A 380 10.28 -1.13 -5.83
CA ASP A 380 9.08 -1.61 -5.17
C ASP A 380 8.47 -2.82 -5.91
N LEU A 381 9.34 -3.70 -6.41
CA LEU A 381 8.93 -4.84 -7.21
C LEU A 381 8.20 -5.86 -6.33
N GLN A 382 6.91 -6.03 -6.57
CA GLN A 382 6.02 -6.86 -5.77
C GLN A 382 4.94 -7.51 -6.64
N GLY A 383 4.48 -8.69 -6.24
CA GLY A 383 3.61 -9.54 -7.05
C GLY A 383 3.82 -11.03 -6.78
N VAL A 384 3.63 -11.88 -7.78
CA VAL A 384 3.74 -13.34 -7.68
C VAL A 384 4.65 -13.88 -8.78
N LEU A 385 5.48 -14.88 -8.45
CA LEU A 385 6.14 -15.72 -9.45
C LEU A 385 5.20 -16.85 -9.85
N ASN A 386 4.58 -16.73 -11.02
CA ASN A 386 3.68 -17.71 -11.59
C ASN A 386 4.47 -18.77 -12.37
N THR A 387 4.61 -19.95 -11.76
CA THR A 387 5.31 -21.11 -12.34
C THR A 387 4.44 -21.99 -13.21
N ASP A 388 3.14 -21.71 -13.31
CA ASP A 388 2.17 -22.52 -14.08
C ASP A 388 2.15 -22.12 -15.57
N THR A 389 3.02 -21.19 -15.96
CA THR A 389 3.17 -20.69 -17.32
C THR A 389 4.54 -21.07 -17.89
N THR A 390 4.63 -21.18 -19.21
CA THR A 390 5.89 -21.48 -19.92
C THR A 390 6.21 -20.34 -20.89
N PRO A 391 7.28 -19.55 -20.65
CA PRO A 391 8.10 -19.56 -19.44
C PRO A 391 7.36 -19.07 -18.20
N PRO A 392 7.88 -19.36 -16.98
CA PRO A 392 7.37 -18.78 -15.75
C PRO A 392 7.36 -17.24 -15.82
N VAL A 393 6.47 -16.60 -15.07
CA VAL A 393 6.29 -15.15 -15.13
C VAL A 393 6.26 -14.53 -13.74
N PHE A 394 7.12 -13.55 -13.50
CA PHE A 394 6.91 -12.58 -12.43
C PHE A 394 5.75 -11.65 -12.82
N GLU A 395 4.54 -11.95 -12.33
CA GLU A 395 3.37 -11.08 -12.45
C GLU A 395 3.47 -9.98 -11.39
N LEU A 396 3.91 -8.79 -11.80
CA LEU A 396 4.20 -7.66 -10.91
C LEU A 396 3.13 -6.57 -10.98
N THR A 397 2.95 -5.85 -9.88
CA THR A 397 2.09 -4.65 -9.80
C THR A 397 2.66 -3.63 -8.82
N ASP A 398 2.05 -2.45 -8.78
CA ASP A 398 2.40 -1.36 -7.87
C ASP A 398 3.90 -0.99 -7.83
N PRO A 399 4.58 -0.81 -8.97
CA PRO A 399 5.96 -0.36 -8.94
C PRO A 399 6.06 1.09 -8.44
N ALA A 400 7.25 1.46 -7.96
CA ALA A 400 7.64 2.85 -7.73
C ALA A 400 8.75 3.25 -8.71
N ILE A 401 8.85 4.54 -9.02
CA ILE A 401 9.91 5.10 -9.86
C ILE A 401 10.62 6.19 -9.09
N HIS A 402 11.93 6.06 -8.96
CA HIS A 402 12.80 7.14 -8.49
C HIS A 402 13.38 7.86 -9.71
N TYR A 403 13.23 9.17 -9.80
CA TYR A 403 13.79 9.97 -10.89
C TYR A 403 15.01 10.76 -10.41
N ALA A 404 16.14 10.69 -11.13
CA ALA A 404 17.42 11.22 -10.65
C ALA A 404 17.39 12.74 -10.45
N GLU A 405 16.82 13.46 -11.42
CA GLU A 405 16.61 14.90 -11.27
C GLU A 405 15.46 15.16 -10.30
N MET A 406 15.60 16.19 -9.47
CA MET A 406 14.48 16.68 -8.67
C MET A 406 13.44 17.32 -9.59
N THR A 407 12.65 16.49 -10.28
CA THR A 407 11.32 16.91 -10.70
C THR A 407 10.54 17.25 -9.44
N ASN A 408 9.46 18.02 -9.55
CA ASN A 408 8.63 18.41 -8.40
C ASN A 408 7.93 17.21 -7.70
N ARG A 409 8.42 15.97 -7.86
CA ARG A 409 7.83 14.67 -7.47
C ARG A 409 6.41 14.50 -8.01
N GLN A 410 6.06 15.26 -9.05
CA GLN A 410 4.73 15.31 -9.64
C GLN A 410 4.49 14.13 -10.59
N ASP A 411 5.55 13.66 -11.27
CA ASP A 411 5.37 12.75 -12.40
C ASP A 411 5.22 11.29 -11.98
N PHE A 412 5.83 10.90 -10.85
CA PHE A 412 5.90 9.50 -10.41
C PHE A 412 5.33 9.24 -9.01
N GLY A 413 4.77 10.26 -8.35
CA GLY A 413 3.97 10.12 -7.13
C GLY A 413 4.78 10.24 -5.84
N ARG A 414 4.10 10.08 -4.69
CA ARG A 414 4.71 10.32 -3.36
C ARG A 414 5.79 9.30 -2.99
N THR A 415 5.88 8.17 -3.70
CA THR A 415 6.87 7.12 -3.47
C THR A 415 8.23 7.40 -4.11
N ASP A 416 8.33 8.42 -4.97
CA ASP A 416 9.57 8.89 -5.59
C ASP A 416 10.47 9.58 -4.55
N ARG A 417 11.60 8.95 -4.24
CA ARG A 417 12.65 9.46 -3.34
C ARG A 417 13.80 10.12 -4.09
N GLY A 418 13.67 10.29 -5.40
CA GLY A 418 14.66 10.89 -6.29
C GLY A 418 16.02 10.20 -6.23
N GLN A 419 17.09 10.97 -6.41
CA GLN A 419 18.47 10.49 -6.35
C GLN A 419 18.78 9.70 -5.06
N GLN A 420 18.24 10.12 -3.91
CA GLN A 420 18.47 9.39 -2.66
C GLN A 420 17.94 7.96 -2.72
N GLY A 421 16.76 7.75 -3.30
CA GLY A 421 16.20 6.41 -3.48
C GLY A 421 17.02 5.54 -4.44
N ILE A 422 17.60 6.16 -5.47
CA ILE A 422 18.53 5.49 -6.40
C ILE A 422 19.80 5.09 -5.65
N ASP A 423 20.41 6.01 -4.91
CA ASP A 423 21.64 5.76 -4.16
C ASP A 423 21.45 4.68 -3.10
N ASP A 424 20.31 4.70 -2.39
CA ASP A 424 19.97 3.68 -1.39
C ASP A 424 19.86 2.29 -2.02
N PHE A 425 19.21 2.16 -3.19
CA PHE A 425 19.16 0.91 -3.94
C PHE A 425 20.55 0.47 -4.43
N LEU A 426 21.33 1.37 -5.03
CA LEU A 426 22.65 1.02 -5.56
C LEU A 426 23.64 0.62 -4.46
N ARG A 427 23.49 1.16 -3.24
CA ARG A 427 24.31 0.81 -2.08
C ARG A 427 24.03 -0.61 -1.59
N SER A 428 22.78 -1.05 -1.64
CA SER A 428 22.35 -2.38 -1.16
C SER A 428 22.41 -3.46 -2.24
N TYR A 429 22.33 -3.07 -3.51
CA TYR A 429 22.36 -3.98 -4.65
C TYR A 429 23.78 -4.54 -4.88
N LYS A 430 23.95 -5.83 -4.60
CA LYS A 430 25.24 -6.54 -4.68
C LYS A 430 25.42 -7.42 -5.92
N SER A 431 24.36 -7.66 -6.70
CA SER A 431 24.42 -8.61 -7.81
C SER A 431 25.04 -7.98 -9.06
N GLN A 432 26.28 -8.36 -9.35
CA GLN A 432 27.01 -7.87 -10.52
C GLN A 432 26.84 -8.79 -11.74
N GLN A 433 26.55 -10.08 -11.58
CA GLN A 433 26.72 -11.04 -12.69
C GLN A 433 25.65 -10.92 -13.79
N LEU A 434 24.35 -11.08 -13.47
CA LEU A 434 23.28 -10.94 -14.46
C LEU A 434 23.24 -9.51 -15.04
N SER A 435 23.39 -8.51 -14.18
CA SER A 435 23.55 -7.11 -14.58
C SER A 435 24.69 -6.94 -15.60
N ASN A 436 25.90 -7.39 -15.30
CA ASN A 436 27.05 -7.27 -16.20
C ASN A 436 26.82 -7.98 -17.54
N LEU A 437 26.17 -9.15 -17.54
CA LEU A 437 25.81 -9.86 -18.77
C LEU A 437 24.85 -9.05 -19.64
N LEU A 438 23.82 -8.45 -19.03
CA LEU A 438 22.86 -7.58 -19.72
C LEU A 438 23.54 -6.32 -20.30
N PHE A 439 24.59 -5.80 -19.66
CA PHE A 439 25.26 -4.56 -20.08
C PHE A 439 26.43 -4.76 -21.05
N ARG A 440 27.19 -5.87 -20.98
CA ARG A 440 28.27 -6.16 -21.94
C ARG A 440 27.75 -6.18 -23.39
N ASN A 441 26.49 -6.54 -23.58
CA ASN A 441 25.84 -6.57 -24.89
C ASN A 441 25.16 -5.24 -25.29
N MET A 442 25.07 -4.23 -24.40
CA MET A 442 24.45 -2.94 -24.72
C MET A 442 25.25 -2.10 -25.73
N ILE A 443 26.57 -2.30 -25.81
CA ILE A 443 27.46 -1.48 -26.66
C ILE A 443 27.31 -1.84 -28.16
N LYS A 444 26.66 -2.96 -28.51
CA LYS A 444 26.67 -3.50 -29.88
C LYS A 444 25.43 -3.19 -30.74
N THR A 445 24.39 -2.57 -30.20
CA THR A 445 23.18 -2.23 -30.99
C THR A 445 22.86 -0.74 -30.87
N PRO A 446 22.91 0.05 -31.95
CA PRO A 446 22.34 1.40 -31.98
C PRO A 446 20.86 1.31 -31.64
N PHE A 447 20.40 2.07 -30.65
CA PHE A 447 18.99 2.10 -30.27
C PHE A 447 18.19 2.95 -31.26
N ASP A 448 17.07 2.39 -31.76
CA ASP A 448 15.97 3.18 -32.29
C ASP A 448 15.46 4.11 -31.17
N ARG A 449 15.75 5.41 -31.33
CA ARG A 449 15.26 6.47 -30.46
C ARG A 449 13.75 6.69 -30.68
N GLU A 450 12.92 5.81 -30.16
CA GLU A 450 11.50 6.10 -30.00
C GLU A 450 11.18 6.66 -28.60
N LEU A 451 11.15 8.00 -28.58
CA LEU A 451 10.40 8.89 -27.68
C LEU A 451 10.56 8.63 -26.17
N LEU A 452 11.60 9.25 -25.60
CA LEU A 452 11.56 9.83 -24.25
C LEU A 452 11.33 11.36 -24.29
N ASP A 453 11.25 11.97 -25.47
CA ASP A 453 11.27 13.43 -25.66
C ASP A 453 9.91 14.13 -25.52
N HIS A 454 8.79 13.41 -25.32
CA HIS A 454 7.47 14.05 -25.23
C HIS A 454 6.99 14.38 -23.81
N VAL A 455 7.76 14.05 -22.76
CA VAL A 455 7.47 14.57 -21.42
C VAL A 455 7.92 16.04 -21.28
N ASN A 456 8.84 16.52 -22.13
CA ASN A 456 9.41 17.87 -22.03
C ASN A 456 8.78 18.93 -22.95
N VAL A 457 7.88 18.58 -23.88
CA VAL A 457 7.42 19.53 -24.93
C VAL A 457 6.16 20.33 -24.56
N VAL A 458 5.46 20.02 -23.47
CA VAL A 458 4.24 20.78 -23.09
C VAL A 458 4.54 22.07 -22.32
N GLN A 459 5.80 22.37 -21.95
CA GLN A 459 6.16 23.61 -21.24
C GLN A 459 6.66 24.77 -22.12
N GLN A 460 6.71 24.63 -23.45
CA GLN A 460 7.10 25.75 -24.31
C GLN A 460 6.19 25.84 -25.53
N ARG A 461 5.06 26.55 -25.36
CA ARG A 461 4.40 27.38 -26.39
C ARG A 461 3.21 28.11 -25.76
N VAL A 462 3.52 29.19 -25.05
CA VAL A 462 2.61 30.35 -24.98
C VAL A 462 3.33 31.49 -25.70
N PRO A 463 2.88 31.95 -26.86
CA PRO A 463 3.39 33.17 -27.44
C PRO A 463 2.91 34.35 -26.59
N CYS A 464 3.84 35.09 -25.99
CA CYS A 464 3.54 36.40 -25.42
C CYS A 464 3.03 37.32 -26.54
N SER A 465 1.77 37.73 -26.44
CA SER A 465 1.22 38.82 -27.23
C SER A 465 1.76 40.17 -26.73
N PRO A 466 2.01 41.14 -27.63
CA PRO A 466 2.63 42.41 -27.29
C PRO A 466 1.66 43.34 -26.56
N LYS A 467 2.19 44.06 -25.57
CA LYS A 467 1.49 45.16 -24.88
C LYS A 467 1.22 46.31 -25.87
N PRO A 468 0.00 46.87 -25.92
CA PRO A 468 -0.22 48.20 -26.47
C PRO A 468 -0.07 49.27 -25.38
N GLY A 469 0.74 50.27 -25.67
CA GLY A 469 0.83 51.50 -24.88
C GLY A 469 -0.35 52.45 -25.10
N SER A 470 -0.67 53.17 -24.02
CA SER A 470 -1.16 54.56 -23.93
C SER A 470 -1.97 55.18 -25.08
N ILE A 471 -3.13 55.77 -24.75
CA ILE A 471 -3.42 57.22 -24.90
C ILE A 471 -4.85 57.59 -24.42
N LEU A 472 -4.89 58.63 -23.55
CA LEU A 472 -5.87 59.71 -23.28
C LEU A 472 -7.31 59.52 -22.71
N LYS A 473 -7.53 60.32 -21.62
CA LYS A 473 -8.74 61.07 -21.17
C LYS A 473 -9.91 60.25 -20.58
N SER A 474 -10.65 60.67 -19.54
CA SER A 474 -10.81 61.94 -18.80
C SER A 474 -11.54 61.69 -17.47
N SER A 475 -11.37 62.63 -16.53
CA SER A 475 -12.19 63.00 -15.36
C SER A 475 -13.63 62.42 -15.23
N HIS A 476 -13.97 61.84 -14.07
CA HIS A 476 -14.84 62.43 -13.04
C HIS A 476 -15.10 61.46 -11.86
N GLU A 477 -15.13 62.06 -10.68
CA GLU A 477 -15.95 61.75 -9.49
C GLU A 477 -15.77 60.46 -8.65
N SER A 478 -15.18 60.74 -7.48
CA SER A 478 -15.32 60.17 -6.14
C SER A 478 -16.69 59.63 -5.73
N ILE A 479 -16.71 58.43 -5.12
CA ILE A 479 -17.56 58.09 -3.97
C ILE A 479 -16.78 57.15 -3.03
N HIS A 480 -16.78 57.51 -1.74
CA HIS A 480 -16.28 56.77 -0.59
C HIS A 480 -16.91 55.37 -0.43
N HIS A 481 -16.12 54.37 -0.04
CA HIS A 481 -16.53 53.47 1.03
C HIS A 481 -15.35 52.85 1.79
N GLU A 482 -15.50 52.92 3.10
CA GLU A 482 -14.58 52.68 4.20
C GLU A 482 -14.30 51.19 4.43
N GLU A 483 -13.03 50.84 4.61
CA GLU A 483 -12.58 49.54 5.12
C GLU A 483 -12.90 49.43 6.63
N THR A 484 -13.50 48.32 7.06
CA THR A 484 -13.41 47.88 8.46
C THR A 484 -12.84 46.47 8.54
N LYS A 485 -11.54 46.39 8.86
CA LYS A 485 -10.85 45.19 9.33
C LYS A 485 -11.15 44.99 10.82
N LYS A 486 -11.71 43.83 11.19
CA LYS A 486 -11.66 43.34 12.58
C LYS A 486 -10.89 42.03 12.64
N SER A 487 -9.72 42.13 13.28
CA SER A 487 -8.92 41.04 13.82
C SER A 487 -9.55 40.55 15.12
N VAL A 488 -9.68 39.23 15.30
CA VAL A 488 -9.97 38.63 16.61
C VAL A 488 -8.89 37.57 16.89
N ARG A 489 -8.11 37.83 17.95
CA ARG A 489 -7.26 36.84 18.64
C ARG A 489 -8.13 36.18 19.72
N PHE A 490 -8.01 34.86 19.87
CA PHE A 490 -8.48 34.16 21.06
C PHE A 490 -7.29 33.65 21.86
N VAL A 491 -7.38 33.90 23.17
CA VAL A 491 -6.58 33.32 24.26
C VAL A 491 -6.98 31.87 24.45
#